data_AF-A0A353XWS6-F1
#
_entry.id   AF-A0A353XWS6-F1
#
_cell.length_a   1.000
_cell.length_b   1.000
_cell.length_c   1.000
_cell.angle_alpha   90.00
_cell.angle_beta   90.00
_cell.angle_gamma   90.00
#
_symmetry.space_group_name_H-M   'P 1'
#
loop_
_entity.id
_entity.type
_entity.pdbx_description
1 polymer ?
#
loop_
_entity_poly.entity_id
_entity_poly.type
_entity_poly.pdbx_seq_one_letter_code
_entity_poly.pdbx_strand_id
1 'polypeptide(L)'
;AKQGDGLPWIALGAGLFILGYVGTFIGNLIKASVSRQREYLADASAVQFTRDPDGIGGALKKIGAIQRGSLLRNPDAAEFSHTFFSEGVHNSYLSLLATHPPLKDRILRILPHWDGKFTVDEMTLPKHSQQSHRPVAESEKAGRRMAAATTVLLELFQQLEQNARPDAESIAYAADLVESIPQAILRHSRDPYGARAIVFALLVDADDGKAAQQITALKREAEDDVVLLVQQLLPVVRQLPPQQRLAVIEMAVPALRELSARHFQLLKGNINLLVQLDADITLFEWTLQKIVVSSLSADHTRGGLQSDKSRSIGQLLPECAILLSVTARAAQQGEVETGKAFQAAANELETGDIRLLASHEATIEAMEIALGKLVQIRSLHKQKLLRACAVCVSADGRVAAAELELLRAISLLLNCPMPPTG
;
A
#
# COMPACT_ATOMS: atom_id res chain seq x y z
N ALA A 1 16.97 81.43 -7.58
CA ALA A 1 17.12 80.46 -6.47
C ALA A 1 15.82 79.68 -6.32
N LYS A 2 15.83 78.36 -6.63
CA LYS A 2 14.83 77.37 -6.20
C LYS A 2 15.47 75.99 -6.34
N GLN A 3 16.34 75.65 -5.38
CA GLN A 3 16.80 74.30 -5.10
C GLN A 3 16.34 74.03 -3.67
N GLY A 4 15.35 73.14 -3.45
CA GLY A 4 14.89 72.88 -2.07
C GLY A 4 13.73 71.90 -1.86
N ASP A 5 12.82 71.68 -2.82
CA ASP A 5 11.54 70.98 -2.51
C ASP A 5 11.53 69.45 -2.75
N GLY A 6 12.61 68.86 -3.29
CA GLY A 6 12.68 67.41 -3.56
C GLY A 6 13.26 66.57 -2.41
N LEU A 7 14.05 67.19 -1.53
CA LEU A 7 14.76 66.51 -0.45
C LEU A 7 13.86 65.78 0.57
N PRO A 8 12.71 66.32 1.01
CA PRO A 8 11.83 65.61 1.95
C PRO A 8 11.18 64.37 1.33
N TRP A 9 10.84 64.42 0.03
CA TRP A 9 10.26 63.28 -0.68
C TRP A 9 11.28 62.16 -0.92
N ILE A 10 12.54 62.50 -1.19
CA ILE A 10 13.64 61.53 -1.29
C ILE A 10 13.91 60.89 0.07
N ALA A 11 13.91 61.66 1.16
CA ALA A 11 14.08 61.12 2.51
C ALA A 11 12.93 60.18 2.92
N LEU A 12 11.69 60.53 2.57
CA LEU A 12 10.52 59.66 2.77
C LEU A 12 10.64 58.36 1.95
N GLY A 13 11.01 58.46 0.68
CA GLY A 13 11.21 57.31 -0.20
C GLY A 13 12.34 56.39 0.28
N ALA A 14 13.46 56.96 0.73
CA ALA A 14 14.56 56.20 1.32
C ALA A 14 14.13 55.52 2.64
N GLY A 15 13.37 56.22 3.48
CA GLY A 15 12.80 55.65 4.70
C GLY A 15 11.88 54.45 4.42
N LEU A 16 10.98 54.57 3.44
CA LEU A 16 10.08 53.49 3.03
C LEU A 16 10.85 52.31 2.41
N PHE A 17 11.89 52.59 1.63
CA PHE A 17 12.76 51.57 1.03
C PHE A 17 13.50 50.77 2.09
N ILE A 18 14.11 51.44 3.09
CA ILE A 18 14.80 50.77 4.21
C ILE A 18 13.80 49.92 5.01
N LEU A 19 12.62 50.46 5.30
CA LEU A 19 11.59 49.72 6.04
C LEU A 19 11.11 48.48 5.27
N GLY A 20 10.91 48.59 3.96
CA GLY A 20 10.55 47.47 3.08
C GLY A 20 11.65 46.41 2.99
N TYR A 21 12.93 46.84 2.90
CA TYR A 21 14.08 45.93 2.90
C TYR A 21 14.20 45.16 4.22
N VAL A 22 14.04 45.82 5.36
CA VAL A 22 14.04 45.16 6.67
C VAL A 22 12.87 44.18 6.81
N GLY A 23 11.68 44.55 6.34
CA GLY A 23 10.50 43.67 6.36
C GLY A 23 10.68 42.41 5.51
N THR A 24 11.20 42.56 4.28
CA THR A 24 11.48 41.42 3.39
C THR A 24 12.58 40.51 3.94
N PHE A 25 13.62 41.09 4.54
CA PHE A 25 14.68 40.32 5.21
C PHE A 25 14.14 39.46 6.36
N ILE A 26 13.34 40.04 7.27
CA ILE A 26 12.74 39.31 8.40
C ILE A 26 11.74 38.26 7.90
N GLY A 27 10.91 38.60 6.90
CA GLY A 27 9.97 37.65 6.30
C GLY A 27 10.65 36.43 5.71
N ASN A 28 11.77 36.62 5.02
CA ASN A 28 12.59 35.53 4.48
C ASN A 28 13.20 34.65 5.58
N LEU A 29 13.63 35.25 6.69
CA LEU A 29 14.17 34.50 7.84
C LEU A 29 13.11 33.62 8.54
N ILE A 30 11.89 34.15 8.68
CA ILE A 30 10.74 33.39 9.22
C ILE A 30 10.39 32.23 8.28
N LYS A 31 10.26 32.50 6.97
CA LYS A 31 9.96 31.48 5.95
C LYS A 31 11.00 30.35 5.96
N ALA A 32 12.28 30.69 6.02
CA ALA A 32 13.37 29.71 6.11
C ALA A 32 13.27 28.86 7.38
N SER A 33 12.94 29.46 8.53
CA SER A 33 12.81 28.75 9.80
C SER A 33 11.63 27.78 9.83
N VAL A 34 10.47 28.17 9.29
CA VAL A 34 9.30 27.29 9.15
C VAL A 34 9.58 26.15 8.16
N SER A 35 10.27 26.43 7.06
CA SER A 35 10.69 25.41 6.09
C SER A 35 11.57 24.34 6.74
N ARG A 36 12.55 24.75 7.55
CA ARG A 36 13.41 23.82 8.31
C ARG A 36 12.62 22.95 9.28
N GLN A 37 11.65 23.52 10.00
CA GLN A 37 10.78 22.76 10.90
C GLN A 37 9.93 21.72 10.16
N ARG A 38 9.38 22.09 9.00
CA ARG A 38 8.64 21.15 8.13
C ARG A 38 9.51 19.98 7.67
N GLU A 39 10.77 20.25 7.32
CA GLU A 39 11.70 19.20 6.90
C GLU A 39 12.01 18.22 8.04
N TYR A 40 12.24 18.72 9.27
CA TYR A 40 12.44 17.85 10.44
C TYR A 40 11.20 17.02 10.78
N LEU A 41 10.01 17.59 10.62
CA LEU A 41 8.76 16.87 10.82
C LEU A 41 8.59 15.80 9.74
N ALA A 42 8.92 16.10 8.49
CA ALA A 42 8.89 15.13 7.40
C ALA A 42 9.85 13.96 7.66
N ASP A 43 11.07 14.22 8.13
CA ASP A 43 12.04 13.19 8.53
C ASP A 43 11.49 12.31 9.66
N ALA A 44 10.94 12.92 10.71
CA ALA A 44 10.36 12.20 11.84
C ALA A 44 9.13 11.37 11.42
N SER A 45 8.26 11.93 10.58
CA SER A 45 7.10 11.22 10.03
C SER A 45 7.53 10.07 9.12
N ALA A 46 8.55 10.24 8.29
CA ALA A 46 9.10 9.17 7.46
C ALA A 46 9.58 7.99 8.33
N VAL A 47 10.32 8.27 9.40
CA VAL A 47 10.74 7.25 10.38
C VAL A 47 9.53 6.62 11.09
N GLN A 48 8.52 7.41 11.46
CA GLN A 48 7.31 6.93 12.11
C GLN A 48 6.51 5.97 11.22
N PHE A 49 6.36 6.28 9.93
CA PHE A 49 5.60 5.46 8.98
C PHE A 49 6.36 4.22 8.51
N THR A 50 7.67 4.34 8.29
CA THR A 50 8.51 3.22 7.80
C THR A 50 9.02 2.33 8.92
N ARG A 51 9.13 2.86 10.14
CA ARG A 51 9.76 2.21 11.30
C ARG A 51 11.23 1.84 11.08
N ASP A 52 11.88 2.51 10.12
CA ASP A 52 13.27 2.28 9.71
C ASP A 52 14.10 3.58 9.79
N PRO A 53 14.67 3.92 10.97
CA PRO A 53 15.55 5.09 11.11
C PRO A 53 16.88 4.93 10.35
N ASP A 54 17.36 3.70 10.18
CA ASP A 54 18.63 3.40 9.52
C ASP A 54 18.52 3.59 8.00
N GLY A 55 17.38 3.25 7.39
CA GLY A 55 17.09 3.51 5.99
C GLY A 55 17.05 5.00 5.64
N ILE A 56 16.30 5.80 6.41
CA ILE A 56 16.23 7.26 6.19
C ILE A 56 17.57 7.93 6.49
N GLY A 57 18.22 7.59 7.61
CA GLY A 57 19.55 8.11 7.94
C GLY A 57 20.62 7.68 6.93
N GLY A 58 20.52 6.46 6.37
CA GLY A 58 21.36 5.94 5.30
C GLY A 58 21.21 6.71 3.99
N ALA A 59 19.97 7.01 3.59
CA ALA A 59 19.69 7.83 2.42
C ALA A 59 20.29 9.25 2.56
N LEU A 60 20.13 9.88 3.73
CA LEU A 60 20.72 11.20 4.00
C LEU A 60 22.26 11.17 4.00
N LYS A 61 22.88 10.13 4.58
CA LYS A 61 24.33 9.91 4.51
C LYS A 61 24.81 9.78 3.05
N LYS A 62 24.07 9.04 2.22
CA LYS A 62 24.37 8.86 0.78
C LYS A 62 24.26 10.17 0.00
N ILE A 63 23.24 10.98 0.27
CA ILE A 63 23.11 12.32 -0.32
C ILE A 63 24.32 13.19 0.07
N GLY A 64 24.70 13.19 1.35
CA GLY A 64 25.87 13.94 1.82
C GLY A 64 27.22 13.42 1.32
N ALA A 65 27.30 12.15 0.91
CA ALA A 65 28.51 11.55 0.35
C ALA A 65 28.70 11.88 -1.16
N ILE A 66 27.62 12.14 -1.90
CA ILE A 66 27.65 12.43 -3.35
C ILE A 66 27.85 13.94 -3.59
N GLN A 67 28.88 14.54 -2.96
CA GLN A 67 29.15 15.99 -3.09
C GLN A 67 29.63 16.44 -4.49
N ARG A 68 29.99 15.52 -5.39
CA ARG A 68 30.42 15.88 -6.77
C ARG A 68 29.29 15.94 -7.79
N GLY A 69 28.07 15.47 -7.47
CA GLY A 69 27.00 15.28 -8.47
C GLY A 69 25.87 16.30 -8.50
N SER A 70 25.67 17.10 -7.44
CA SER A 70 24.45 17.90 -7.26
C SER A 70 24.65 19.43 -7.33
N LEU A 71 25.84 19.90 -7.69
CA LEU A 71 26.13 21.32 -7.87
C LEU A 71 25.71 21.78 -9.28
N LEU A 72 24.57 22.46 -9.37
CA LEU A 72 24.14 23.12 -10.59
C LEU A 72 24.89 24.45 -10.73
N ARG A 73 25.81 24.53 -11.70
CA ARG A 73 26.48 25.78 -12.09
C ARG A 73 25.57 26.60 -13.01
N ASN A 74 24.45 27.10 -12.46
CA ASN A 74 23.55 28.02 -13.16
C ASN A 74 23.24 29.21 -12.24
N PRO A 75 23.37 30.47 -12.70
CA PRO A 75 22.99 31.66 -11.93
C PRO A 75 21.54 31.63 -11.40
N ASP A 76 20.63 30.93 -12.08
CA ASP A 76 19.21 30.82 -11.68
C ASP A 76 18.96 29.66 -10.69
N ALA A 77 20.00 28.94 -10.27
CA ALA A 77 19.86 27.80 -9.34
C ALA A 77 19.29 28.22 -7.98
N ALA A 78 19.41 29.49 -7.59
CA ALA A 78 18.79 30.02 -6.38
C ALA A 78 17.26 30.07 -6.45
N GLU A 79 16.66 30.20 -7.64
CA GLU A 79 15.20 30.27 -7.81
C GLU A 79 14.54 28.88 -7.71
N PHE A 80 15.26 27.83 -8.10
CA PHE A 80 14.81 26.43 -8.05
C PHE A 80 15.30 25.67 -6.81
N SER A 81 15.90 26.37 -5.84
CA SER A 81 16.50 25.74 -4.66
C SER A 81 15.51 24.90 -3.85
N HIS A 82 14.23 25.24 -3.91
CA HIS A 82 13.13 24.53 -3.25
C HIS A 82 12.75 23.18 -3.89
N THR A 83 13.21 22.90 -5.12
CA THR A 83 12.97 21.62 -5.82
C THR A 83 14.13 20.64 -5.61
N PHE A 84 15.27 21.09 -5.08
CA PHE A 84 16.45 20.26 -4.92
C PHE A 84 16.43 19.48 -3.61
N PHE A 85 16.78 18.19 -3.69
CA PHE A 85 16.91 17.31 -2.53
C PHE A 85 18.17 17.58 -1.68
N SER A 86 19.14 18.33 -2.21
CA SER A 86 20.38 18.68 -1.51
C SER A 86 20.81 20.12 -1.83
N GLU A 87 21.63 20.70 -0.94
CA GLU A 87 22.06 22.10 -1.01
C GLU A 87 22.92 22.34 -2.26
N GLY A 88 22.33 22.93 -3.31
CA GLY A 88 22.98 23.17 -4.60
C GLY A 88 23.97 24.34 -4.63
N VAL A 89 24.16 25.06 -3.52
CA VAL A 89 25.04 26.24 -3.43
C VAL A 89 25.79 26.25 -2.10
N HIS A 90 27.08 25.94 -2.11
CA HIS A 90 27.95 26.08 -0.95
C HIS A 90 28.41 27.54 -0.81
N ASN A 91 27.66 28.37 -0.08
CA ASN A 91 28.14 29.67 0.41
C ASN A 91 27.83 29.82 1.91
N SER A 92 28.86 29.66 2.74
CA SER A 92 28.77 29.67 4.21
C SER A 92 28.19 30.96 4.81
N TYR A 93 28.15 32.06 4.08
CA TYR A 93 27.56 33.34 4.53
C TYR A 93 26.02 33.39 4.39
N LEU A 94 25.39 32.46 3.66
CA LEU A 94 23.94 32.42 3.41
C LEU A 94 23.20 31.32 4.21
N SER A 95 23.87 30.62 5.13
CA SER A 95 23.29 29.53 5.93
C SER A 95 22.03 29.92 6.72
N LEU A 96 21.90 31.20 7.11
CA LEU A 96 20.70 31.71 7.79
C LEU A 96 19.46 31.75 6.87
N LEU A 97 19.67 31.96 5.56
CA LEU A 97 18.64 32.00 4.52
C LEU A 97 18.43 30.65 3.81
N ALA A 98 19.17 29.60 4.19
CA ALA A 98 19.00 28.26 3.64
C ALA A 98 17.59 27.72 3.96
N THR A 99 16.90 27.25 2.92
CA THR A 99 15.52 26.75 2.98
C THR A 99 15.45 25.32 3.49
N HIS A 100 16.59 24.62 3.54
CA HIS A 100 16.74 23.28 4.10
C HIS A 100 17.72 23.31 5.28
N PRO A 101 17.50 22.50 6.32
CA PRO A 101 18.46 22.35 7.41
C PRO A 101 19.69 21.57 6.93
N PRO A 102 20.88 21.82 7.52
CA PRO A 102 22.09 21.08 7.18
C PRO A 102 21.87 19.57 7.30
N LEU A 103 22.37 18.80 6.33
CA LEU A 103 22.24 17.34 6.33
C LEU A 103 22.75 16.70 7.62
N LYS A 104 23.82 17.26 8.20
CA LYS A 104 24.38 16.80 9.48
C LYS A 104 23.35 16.83 10.61
N ASP A 105 22.58 17.92 10.72
CA ASP A 105 21.59 18.11 11.78
C ASP A 105 20.40 17.17 11.60
N ARG A 106 20.02 16.91 10.35
CA ARG A 106 18.97 15.92 10.01
C ARG A 106 19.40 14.51 10.40
N ILE A 107 20.61 14.11 10.02
CA ILE A 107 21.14 12.77 10.33
C ILE A 107 21.26 12.58 11.85
N LEU A 108 21.77 13.57 12.60
CA LEU A 108 21.90 13.45 14.06
C LEU A 108 20.56 13.33 14.80
N ARG A 109 19.48 13.94 14.26
CA ARG A 109 18.14 13.81 14.85
C ARG A 109 17.52 12.43 14.63
N ILE A 110 17.88 11.75 13.53
CA ILE A 110 17.38 10.42 13.18
C ILE A 110 18.28 9.31 13.75
N LEU A 111 19.60 9.52 13.68
CA LEU A 111 20.66 8.62 14.14
C LEU A 111 21.54 9.34 15.18
N PRO A 112 21.14 9.37 16.47
CA PRO A 112 21.90 10.04 17.52
C PRO A 112 23.33 9.50 17.71
N HIS A 113 23.56 8.25 17.32
CA HIS A 113 24.85 7.56 17.44
C HIS A 113 25.73 7.68 16.19
N TRP A 114 25.37 8.52 15.22
CA TRP A 114 26.16 8.69 14.00
C TRP A 114 27.53 9.33 14.30
N ASP A 115 28.59 8.75 13.73
CA ASP A 115 30.00 9.10 13.92
C ASP A 115 30.43 10.40 13.20
N GLY A 116 29.50 11.08 12.53
CA GLY A 116 29.73 12.32 11.81
C GLY A 116 30.44 12.15 10.46
N LYS A 117 30.66 10.90 10.01
CA LYS A 117 31.25 10.63 8.70
C LYS A 117 30.17 10.37 7.67
N PHE A 118 30.23 11.07 6.55
CA PHE A 118 29.44 10.76 5.35
C PHE A 118 30.07 9.60 4.56
N THR A 119 30.61 8.62 5.28
CA THR A 119 31.03 7.36 4.68
C THR A 119 29.77 6.56 4.42
N VAL A 120 29.40 6.46 3.15
CA VAL A 120 28.73 5.25 2.70
C VAL A 120 29.84 4.22 2.81
N ASP A 121 29.89 3.47 3.92
CA ASP A 121 30.47 2.14 3.82
C ASP A 121 29.84 1.57 2.56
N GLU A 122 30.62 0.90 1.72
CA GLU A 122 30.00 -0.11 0.89
C GLU A 122 29.33 -1.11 1.86
N MET A 123 28.15 -0.76 2.39
CA MET A 123 27.01 -1.64 2.28
C MET A 123 27.02 -1.98 0.81
N THR A 124 27.77 -3.04 0.52
CA THR A 124 27.35 -4.07 -0.38
C THR A 124 25.84 -3.98 -0.41
N LEU A 125 25.31 -3.34 -1.46
CA LEU A 125 24.28 -4.01 -2.25
C LEU A 125 24.62 -5.49 -2.09
N PRO A 126 23.77 -6.34 -1.49
CA PRO A 126 24.10 -7.75 -1.36
C PRO A 126 24.63 -8.12 -2.74
N LYS A 127 25.95 -8.33 -2.82
CA LYS A 127 26.61 -8.58 -4.09
C LYS A 127 26.02 -9.93 -4.37
N HIS A 128 25.03 -9.94 -5.26
CA HIS A 128 24.36 -11.13 -5.71
C HIS A 128 25.51 -12.06 -6.05
N SER A 129 25.75 -13.03 -5.17
CA SER A 129 26.96 -13.81 -5.20
C SER A 129 26.76 -14.68 -6.42
N GLN A 130 27.33 -14.21 -7.53
CA GLN A 130 27.73 -15.03 -8.65
C GLN A 130 28.79 -15.99 -8.12
N GLN A 131 28.36 -16.97 -7.34
CA GLN A 131 29.12 -18.16 -7.03
C GLN A 131 28.40 -19.32 -7.70
N SER A 132 28.90 -19.57 -8.91
CA SER A 132 29.15 -20.90 -9.47
C SER A 132 28.00 -21.90 -9.41
N HIS A 133 27.43 -22.15 -10.58
CA HIS A 133 26.86 -23.43 -10.99
C HIS A 133 27.50 -24.61 -10.23
N ARG A 134 26.72 -25.20 -9.32
CA ARG A 134 26.82 -26.62 -8.99
C ARG A 134 25.50 -27.26 -9.40
N PRO A 135 25.51 -28.32 -10.22
CA PRO A 135 24.28 -28.97 -10.64
C PRO A 135 23.79 -29.81 -9.47
N VAL A 136 22.70 -29.40 -8.83
CA VAL A 136 22.02 -30.24 -7.85
C VAL A 136 20.51 -30.12 -8.03
N ALA A 137 20.00 -31.10 -8.78
CA ALA A 137 18.69 -31.73 -8.63
C ALA A 137 17.48 -30.80 -8.39
N GLU A 138 16.89 -30.35 -9.50
CA GLU A 138 15.46 -30.14 -9.60
C GLU A 138 14.73 -31.45 -9.26
N SER A 139 14.07 -31.52 -8.10
CA SER A 139 12.78 -32.24 -7.97
C SER A 139 12.12 -32.08 -6.60
N GLU A 140 12.87 -31.84 -5.50
CA GLU A 140 12.28 -32.06 -4.15
C GLU A 140 11.94 -30.80 -3.33
N LYS A 141 12.16 -29.58 -3.83
CA LYS A 141 12.01 -28.34 -3.03
C LYS A 141 10.61 -27.68 -3.05
N ALA A 142 9.68 -28.13 -3.88
CA ALA A 142 8.32 -27.56 -3.92
C ALA A 142 7.49 -27.96 -2.68
N GLY A 143 7.70 -29.17 -2.14
CA GLY A 143 6.90 -29.69 -1.01
C GLY A 143 7.23 -29.08 0.35
N ARG A 144 8.45 -28.56 0.55
CA ARG A 144 8.89 -27.96 1.83
C ARG A 144 8.58 -26.47 1.98
N ARG A 145 8.30 -25.77 0.88
CA ARG A 145 8.04 -24.31 0.86
C ARG A 145 6.59 -23.94 1.21
N MET A 146 5.63 -24.85 1.07
CA MET A 146 4.22 -24.59 1.41
C MET A 146 3.86 -24.86 2.88
N ALA A 147 4.55 -25.77 3.56
CA ALA A 147 4.31 -26.06 4.98
C ALA A 147 4.81 -24.95 5.93
N ALA A 148 5.74 -24.10 5.46
CA ALA A 148 6.24 -22.95 6.21
C ALA A 148 5.23 -21.77 6.21
N ALA A 149 4.40 -21.63 5.17
CA ALA A 149 3.41 -20.55 5.07
C ALA A 149 2.34 -20.62 6.18
N THR A 150 1.98 -21.83 6.60
CA THR A 150 0.94 -22.10 7.61
C THR A 150 1.36 -21.64 9.01
N THR A 151 2.59 -21.98 9.43
CA THR A 151 3.13 -21.57 10.74
C THR A 151 3.44 -20.08 10.75
N VAL A 152 4.01 -19.56 9.64
CA VAL A 152 4.31 -18.13 9.48
C VAL A 152 3.05 -17.28 9.54
N LEU A 153 1.94 -17.66 8.91
CA LEU A 153 0.70 -16.87 8.93
C LEU A 153 0.12 -16.76 10.35
N LEU A 154 0.03 -17.88 11.07
CA LEU A 154 -0.52 -17.93 12.43
C LEU A 154 0.42 -17.27 13.45
N GLU A 155 1.74 -17.43 13.30
CA GLU A 155 2.76 -16.72 14.07
C GLU A 155 2.77 -15.22 13.76
N LEU A 156 2.53 -14.79 12.51
CA LEU A 156 2.39 -13.38 12.13
C LEU A 156 1.19 -12.74 12.80
N PHE A 157 0.05 -13.43 12.85
CA PHE A 157 -1.13 -12.95 13.59
C PHE A 157 -0.83 -12.82 15.10
N GLN A 158 0.03 -13.68 15.65
CA GLN A 158 0.50 -13.59 17.04
C GLN A 158 1.54 -12.47 17.26
N GLN A 159 2.41 -12.22 16.27
CA GLN A 159 3.44 -11.17 16.31
C GLN A 159 2.90 -9.76 16.05
N LEU A 160 1.72 -9.61 15.44
CA LEU A 160 1.06 -8.31 15.29
C LEU A 160 0.69 -7.65 16.63
N GLU A 161 0.55 -8.43 17.70
CA GLU A 161 0.39 -7.90 19.06
C GLU A 161 1.69 -7.32 19.63
N GLN A 162 2.84 -7.63 19.01
CA GLN A 162 4.18 -7.22 19.44
C GLN A 162 4.98 -6.61 18.28
N ASN A 163 4.68 -5.35 17.90
CA ASN A 163 5.54 -4.47 17.09
C ASN A 163 6.45 -5.18 16.05
N ALA A 164 5.89 -5.83 15.05
CA ALA A 164 6.66 -6.61 14.08
C ALA A 164 7.43 -5.73 13.07
N ARG A 165 8.74 -5.98 12.93
CA ARG A 165 9.55 -5.66 11.74
C ARG A 165 9.49 -6.87 10.79
N PRO A 166 9.33 -6.68 9.47
CA PRO A 166 9.46 -7.78 8.53
C PRO A 166 10.86 -8.39 8.63
N ASP A 167 10.93 -9.71 8.67
CA ASP A 167 12.17 -10.48 8.66
C ASP A 167 12.84 -10.42 7.27
N ALA A 168 14.15 -10.68 7.24
CA ALA A 168 14.94 -10.53 6.01
C ALA A 168 14.53 -11.52 4.90
N GLU A 169 13.96 -12.68 5.25
CA GLU A 169 13.51 -13.67 4.27
C GLU A 169 12.22 -13.22 3.58
N SER A 170 11.24 -12.70 4.33
CA SER A 170 10.02 -12.12 3.76
C SER A 170 10.31 -10.92 2.84
N ILE A 171 11.30 -10.08 3.19
CA ILE A 171 11.74 -8.96 2.33
C ILE A 171 12.34 -9.48 1.02
N ALA A 172 13.19 -10.51 1.09
CA ALA A 172 13.81 -11.10 -0.10
C ALA A 172 12.76 -11.75 -1.02
N TYR A 173 11.80 -12.48 -0.45
CA TYR A 173 10.69 -13.06 -1.20
C TYR A 173 9.83 -12.00 -1.88
N ALA A 174 9.48 -10.92 -1.17
CA ALA A 174 8.74 -9.81 -1.75
C ALA A 174 9.52 -9.12 -2.90
N ALA A 175 10.84 -8.99 -2.77
CA ALA A 175 11.69 -8.44 -3.83
C ALA A 175 11.72 -9.34 -5.07
N ASP A 176 11.94 -10.65 -4.90
CA ASP A 176 11.91 -11.64 -5.99
C ASP A 176 10.54 -11.67 -6.69
N LEU A 177 9.45 -11.59 -5.90
CA LEU A 177 8.10 -11.53 -6.43
C LEU A 177 7.89 -10.28 -7.30
N VAL A 178 8.30 -9.10 -6.82
CA VAL A 178 8.18 -7.85 -7.59
C VAL A 178 9.05 -7.87 -8.84
N GLU A 179 10.27 -8.40 -8.77
CA GLU A 179 11.18 -8.50 -9.92
C GLU A 179 10.64 -9.45 -11.00
N SER A 180 9.90 -10.48 -10.60
CA SER A 180 9.27 -11.44 -11.51
C SER A 180 8.03 -10.90 -12.27
N ILE A 181 7.52 -9.72 -11.91
CA ILE A 181 6.34 -9.12 -12.56
C ILE A 181 6.77 -8.41 -13.87
N PRO A 182 6.06 -8.62 -14.99
CA PRO A 182 6.37 -7.94 -16.24
C PRO A 182 6.40 -6.40 -16.09
N GLN A 183 7.45 -5.77 -16.62
CA GLN A 183 7.66 -4.32 -16.52
C GLN A 183 6.51 -3.49 -17.11
N ALA A 184 5.78 -4.02 -18.10
CA ALA A 184 4.58 -3.37 -18.62
C ALA A 184 3.52 -3.19 -17.53
N ILE A 185 3.29 -4.22 -16.70
CA ILE A 185 2.31 -4.18 -15.61
C ILE A 185 2.77 -3.23 -14.51
N LEU A 186 4.05 -3.29 -14.10
CA LEU A 186 4.59 -2.43 -13.04
C LEU A 186 4.54 -0.93 -13.38
N ARG A 187 4.72 -0.57 -14.66
CA ARG A 187 4.61 0.82 -15.11
C ARG A 187 3.18 1.31 -15.01
N HIS A 188 2.23 0.52 -15.52
CA HIS A 188 0.82 0.89 -15.52
C HIS A 188 0.20 0.84 -14.12
N SER A 189 0.70 0.01 -13.20
CA SER A 189 0.15 -0.05 -11.83
C SER A 189 0.42 1.24 -11.04
N ARG A 190 1.41 2.04 -11.41
CA ARG A 190 1.77 3.29 -10.71
C ARG A 190 1.14 4.54 -11.31
N ASP A 191 0.32 4.38 -12.35
CA ASP A 191 -0.37 5.47 -13.04
C ASP A 191 -1.89 5.31 -12.87
N PRO A 192 -2.66 6.34 -12.46
CA PRO A 192 -4.09 6.19 -12.20
C PRO A 192 -4.88 5.66 -13.39
N TYR A 193 -4.50 6.03 -14.62
CA TYR A 193 -5.13 5.57 -15.84
C TYR A 193 -4.76 4.10 -16.14
N GLY A 194 -3.48 3.75 -16.08
CA GLY A 194 -2.99 2.38 -16.24
C GLY A 194 -3.51 1.41 -15.17
N ALA A 195 -3.63 1.87 -13.93
CA ALA A 195 -4.11 1.08 -12.81
C ALA A 195 -5.58 0.66 -13.00
N ARG A 196 -6.42 1.54 -13.57
CA ARG A 196 -7.80 1.20 -13.97
C ARG A 196 -7.81 0.10 -15.03
N ALA A 197 -6.96 0.23 -16.05
CA ALA A 197 -6.87 -0.77 -17.11
C ALA A 197 -6.41 -2.14 -16.60
N ILE A 198 -5.47 -2.17 -15.65
CA ILE A 198 -5.03 -3.41 -14.99
C ILE A 198 -6.18 -4.05 -14.22
N VAL A 199 -6.93 -3.27 -13.44
CA VAL A 199 -8.09 -3.78 -12.68
C VAL A 199 -9.13 -4.39 -13.61
N PHE A 200 -9.44 -3.71 -14.72
CA PHE A 200 -10.37 -4.25 -15.71
C PHE A 200 -9.81 -5.51 -16.40
N ALA A 201 -8.54 -5.51 -16.79
CA ALA A 201 -7.91 -6.66 -17.44
C ALA A 201 -7.85 -7.90 -16.52
N LEU A 202 -7.73 -7.72 -15.20
CA LEU A 202 -7.80 -8.80 -14.22
C LEU A 202 -9.21 -9.38 -14.06
N LEU A 203 -10.25 -8.59 -14.33
CA LEU A 203 -11.66 -8.99 -14.25
C LEU A 203 -12.22 -9.54 -15.57
N VAL A 204 -11.51 -9.37 -16.67
CA VAL A 204 -11.93 -9.95 -17.95
C VAL A 204 -11.67 -11.46 -17.93
N ASP A 205 -12.70 -12.24 -18.24
CA ASP A 205 -12.68 -13.70 -18.21
C ASP A 205 -11.61 -14.27 -19.19
N ALA A 206 -11.11 -15.46 -18.86
CA ALA A 206 -10.21 -16.21 -19.73
C ALA A 206 -10.95 -16.76 -20.97
N ASP A 207 -12.26 -17.03 -20.87
CA ASP A 207 -13.10 -17.42 -22.00
C ASP A 207 -13.24 -16.28 -23.01
N ASP A 208 -12.85 -16.51 -24.25
CA ASP A 208 -12.83 -15.46 -25.28
C ASP A 208 -14.24 -14.98 -25.65
N GLY A 209 -15.27 -15.81 -25.46
CA GLY A 209 -16.67 -15.45 -25.68
C GLY A 209 -17.17 -14.44 -24.64
N LYS A 210 -17.00 -14.77 -23.36
CA LYS A 210 -17.31 -13.86 -22.24
C LYS A 210 -16.44 -12.60 -22.28
N ALA A 211 -15.13 -12.74 -22.56
CA ALA A 211 -14.22 -11.61 -22.67
C ALA A 211 -14.65 -10.62 -23.76
N ALA A 212 -15.09 -11.10 -24.92
CA ALA A 212 -15.60 -10.24 -25.98
C ALA A 212 -16.85 -9.45 -25.55
N GLN A 213 -17.75 -10.07 -24.78
CA GLN A 213 -18.94 -9.41 -24.22
C GLN A 213 -18.55 -8.34 -23.19
N GLN A 214 -17.64 -8.68 -22.27
CA GLN A 214 -17.11 -7.75 -21.25
C GLN A 214 -16.40 -6.55 -21.87
N ILE A 215 -15.54 -6.76 -22.87
CA ILE A 215 -14.89 -5.68 -23.60
C ILE A 215 -15.91 -4.81 -24.34
N THR A 216 -16.93 -5.43 -24.95
CA THR A 216 -18.00 -4.68 -25.63
C THR A 216 -18.82 -3.83 -24.67
N ALA A 217 -19.07 -4.33 -23.46
CA ALA A 217 -19.74 -3.57 -22.40
C ALA A 217 -18.85 -2.42 -21.90
N LEU A 218 -17.56 -2.67 -21.68
CA LEU A 218 -16.59 -1.63 -21.31
C LEU A 218 -16.50 -0.51 -22.35
N LYS A 219 -16.55 -0.81 -23.65
CA LYS A 219 -16.55 0.21 -24.71
C LYS A 219 -17.74 1.18 -24.65
N ARG A 220 -18.83 0.82 -23.97
CA ARG A 220 -20.01 1.69 -23.82
C ARG A 220 -19.92 2.59 -22.60
N GLU A 221 -19.29 2.09 -21.53
CA GLU A 221 -19.33 2.72 -20.20
C GLU A 221 -17.98 3.32 -19.76
N ALA A 222 -16.86 2.89 -20.35
CA ALA A 222 -15.51 3.37 -20.07
C ALA A 222 -14.95 4.24 -21.21
N GLU A 223 -13.88 4.99 -20.94
CA GLU A 223 -13.19 5.78 -21.96
C GLU A 223 -12.47 4.87 -22.97
N ASP A 224 -12.56 5.20 -24.27
CA ASP A 224 -11.99 4.40 -25.36
C ASP A 224 -10.51 4.08 -25.17
N ASP A 225 -9.73 5.06 -24.73
CA ASP A 225 -8.31 4.90 -24.48
C ASP A 225 -8.09 3.82 -23.40
N VAL A 226 -8.85 3.83 -22.30
CA VAL A 226 -8.68 2.84 -21.22
C VAL A 226 -8.97 1.44 -21.76
N VAL A 227 -10.00 1.29 -22.59
CA VAL A 227 -10.34 -0.02 -23.18
C VAL A 227 -9.27 -0.50 -24.14
N LEU A 228 -8.66 0.40 -24.92
CA LEU A 228 -7.52 0.05 -25.76
C LEU A 228 -6.36 -0.50 -24.92
N LEU A 229 -6.06 0.15 -23.79
CA LEU A 229 -5.02 -0.33 -22.88
C LEU A 229 -5.39 -1.67 -22.23
N VAL A 230 -6.66 -1.89 -21.85
CA VAL A 230 -7.13 -3.20 -21.36
C VAL A 230 -6.83 -4.30 -22.37
N GLN A 231 -7.16 -4.08 -23.65
CA GLN A 231 -6.89 -5.05 -24.71
C GLN A 231 -5.39 -5.33 -24.90
N GLN A 232 -4.55 -4.30 -24.73
CA GLN A 232 -3.09 -4.46 -24.80
C GLN A 232 -2.51 -5.25 -23.61
N LEU A 233 -3.07 -5.05 -22.42
CA LEU A 233 -2.59 -5.71 -21.19
C LEU A 233 -3.14 -7.13 -21.01
N LEU A 234 -4.29 -7.45 -21.61
CA LEU A 234 -4.98 -8.72 -21.41
C LEU A 234 -4.10 -9.97 -21.64
N PRO A 235 -3.28 -10.06 -22.71
CA PRO A 235 -2.41 -11.23 -22.93
C PRO A 235 -1.35 -11.41 -21.83
N VAL A 236 -0.86 -10.29 -21.27
CA VAL A 236 0.14 -10.30 -20.20
C VAL A 236 -0.51 -10.64 -18.86
N VAL A 237 -1.67 -10.05 -18.57
CA VAL A 237 -2.41 -10.29 -17.32
C VAL A 237 -2.89 -11.74 -17.20
N ARG A 238 -3.35 -12.35 -18.30
CA ARG A 238 -3.76 -13.78 -18.32
C ARG A 238 -2.63 -14.73 -17.91
N GLN A 239 -1.37 -14.35 -18.13
CA GLN A 239 -0.20 -15.15 -17.78
C GLN A 239 0.28 -14.94 -16.34
N LEU A 240 -0.27 -13.97 -15.62
CA LEU A 240 0.15 -13.70 -14.25
C LEU A 240 -0.29 -14.85 -13.32
N PRO A 241 0.63 -15.44 -12.54
CA PRO A 241 0.27 -16.36 -11.49
C PRO A 241 -0.54 -15.64 -10.40
N PRO A 242 -1.43 -16.34 -9.67
CA PRO A 242 -2.29 -15.74 -8.66
C PRO A 242 -1.56 -14.85 -7.65
N GLN A 243 -0.38 -15.26 -7.17
CA GLN A 243 0.42 -14.50 -6.21
C GLN A 243 0.85 -13.12 -6.75
N GLN A 244 1.15 -13.03 -8.06
CA GLN A 244 1.49 -11.75 -8.70
C GLN A 244 0.26 -10.87 -8.91
N ARG A 245 -0.92 -11.44 -9.17
CA ARG A 245 -2.16 -10.66 -9.36
C ARG A 245 -2.46 -9.81 -8.14
N LEU A 246 -2.36 -10.41 -6.95
CA LEU A 246 -2.55 -9.69 -5.69
C LEU A 246 -1.51 -8.56 -5.51
N ALA A 247 -0.22 -8.85 -5.70
CA ALA A 247 0.83 -7.85 -5.60
C ALA A 247 0.60 -6.67 -6.56
N VAL A 248 0.14 -6.95 -7.78
CA VAL A 248 -0.20 -5.94 -8.79
C VAL A 248 -1.39 -5.07 -8.35
N ILE A 249 -2.44 -5.67 -7.79
CA ILE A 249 -3.59 -4.93 -7.25
C ILE A 249 -3.13 -3.99 -6.13
N GLU A 250 -2.29 -4.48 -5.20
CA GLU A 250 -1.79 -3.67 -4.09
C GLU A 250 -0.91 -2.50 -4.56
N MET A 251 -0.09 -2.72 -5.58
CA MET A 251 0.69 -1.67 -6.21
C MET A 251 -0.19 -0.66 -6.97
N ALA A 252 -1.36 -1.09 -7.44
CA ALA A 252 -2.33 -0.23 -8.13
C ALA A 252 -3.14 0.66 -7.17
N VAL A 253 -3.41 0.21 -5.95
CA VAL A 253 -4.24 0.94 -4.98
C VAL A 253 -3.78 2.39 -4.75
N PRO A 254 -2.48 2.71 -4.51
CA PRO A 254 -2.04 4.09 -4.34
C PRO A 254 -2.37 4.99 -5.53
N ALA A 255 -2.14 4.53 -6.77
CA ALA A 255 -2.46 5.28 -7.97
C ALA A 255 -3.99 5.45 -8.15
N LEU A 256 -4.77 4.42 -7.82
CA LEU A 256 -6.23 4.49 -7.86
C LEU A 256 -6.80 5.49 -6.83
N ARG A 257 -6.11 5.73 -5.71
CA ARG A 257 -6.51 6.74 -4.71
C ARG A 257 -6.40 8.18 -5.21
N GLU A 258 -5.60 8.42 -6.25
CA GLU A 258 -5.46 9.74 -6.87
C GLU A 258 -6.64 10.08 -7.82
N LEU A 259 -7.54 9.12 -8.07
CA LEU A 259 -8.71 9.36 -8.90
C LEU A 259 -9.63 10.42 -8.29
N SER A 260 -10.25 11.22 -9.16
CA SER A 260 -11.33 12.12 -8.71
C SER A 260 -12.57 11.33 -8.30
N ALA A 261 -13.43 11.91 -7.46
CA ALA A 261 -14.67 11.27 -7.05
C ALA A 261 -15.53 10.77 -8.23
N ARG A 262 -15.54 11.52 -9.35
CA ARG A 262 -16.23 11.10 -10.58
C ARG A 262 -15.59 9.86 -11.20
N HIS A 263 -14.26 9.86 -11.38
CA HIS A 263 -13.57 8.71 -11.95
C HIS A 263 -13.62 7.48 -11.04
N PHE A 264 -13.67 7.67 -9.72
CA PHE A 264 -13.92 6.58 -8.78
C PHE A 264 -15.32 5.96 -8.96
N GLN A 265 -16.37 6.77 -9.13
CA GLN A 265 -17.71 6.22 -9.39
C GLN A 265 -17.77 5.47 -10.73
N LEU A 266 -17.10 5.99 -11.77
CA LEU A 266 -17.00 5.30 -13.07
C LEU A 266 -16.24 3.97 -12.95
N LEU A 267 -15.10 3.96 -12.26
CA LEU A 267 -14.34 2.75 -11.97
C LEU A 267 -15.20 1.72 -11.24
N LYS A 268 -15.90 2.13 -10.18
CA LYS A 268 -16.80 1.26 -9.42
C LYS A 268 -17.93 0.70 -10.29
N GLY A 269 -18.56 1.54 -11.12
CA GLY A 269 -19.60 1.11 -12.07
C GLY A 269 -19.09 0.07 -13.06
N ASN A 270 -17.91 0.30 -13.64
CA ASN A 270 -17.28 -0.60 -14.60
C ASN A 270 -16.83 -1.93 -13.97
N ILE A 271 -16.30 -1.90 -12.74
CA ILE A 271 -16.01 -3.14 -11.99
C ILE A 271 -17.31 -3.94 -11.78
N ASN A 272 -18.38 -3.30 -11.30
CA ASN A 272 -19.65 -3.98 -11.08
C ASN A 272 -20.21 -4.57 -12.38
N LEU A 273 -20.11 -3.83 -13.48
CA LEU A 273 -20.51 -4.29 -14.82
C LEU A 273 -19.75 -5.56 -15.21
N LEU A 274 -18.42 -5.57 -15.06
CA LEU A 274 -17.58 -6.71 -15.43
C LEU A 274 -17.89 -7.97 -14.62
N VAL A 275 -18.08 -7.81 -13.30
CA VAL A 275 -18.35 -8.91 -12.36
C VAL A 275 -19.76 -9.48 -12.50
N GLN A 276 -20.75 -8.71 -12.97
CA GLN A 276 -22.14 -9.16 -13.07
C GLN A 276 -22.52 -9.71 -14.44
N LEU A 277 -21.63 -9.60 -15.44
CA LEU A 277 -21.96 -9.91 -16.83
C LEU A 277 -22.17 -11.40 -17.10
N ASP A 278 -21.50 -12.29 -16.37
CA ASP A 278 -21.51 -13.72 -16.61
C ASP A 278 -22.36 -14.52 -15.61
N ALA A 279 -23.09 -13.83 -14.72
CA ALA A 279 -23.98 -14.35 -13.68
C ALA A 279 -23.34 -15.28 -12.61
N ASP A 280 -22.08 -15.67 -12.77
CA ASP A 280 -21.33 -16.56 -11.88
C ASP A 280 -20.13 -15.82 -11.26
N ILE A 281 -20.36 -15.11 -10.15
CA ILE A 281 -19.31 -14.36 -9.48
C ILE A 281 -18.29 -15.32 -8.85
N THR A 282 -17.06 -15.31 -9.37
CA THR A 282 -15.96 -16.08 -8.78
C THR A 282 -15.45 -15.43 -7.47
N LEU A 283 -14.84 -16.24 -6.60
CA LEU A 283 -14.21 -15.76 -5.37
C LEU A 283 -13.12 -14.69 -5.65
N PHE A 284 -12.40 -14.84 -6.77
CA PHE A 284 -11.37 -13.89 -7.20
C PHE A 284 -11.98 -12.55 -7.58
N GLU A 285 -13.00 -12.54 -8.44
CA GLU A 285 -13.68 -11.30 -8.88
C GLU A 285 -14.32 -10.56 -7.72
N TRP A 286 -14.99 -11.29 -6.83
CA TRP A 286 -15.54 -10.71 -5.60
C TRP A 286 -14.44 -10.11 -4.74
N THR A 287 -13.37 -10.85 -4.48
CA THR A 287 -12.23 -10.40 -3.67
C THR A 287 -11.58 -9.14 -4.25
N LEU A 288 -11.27 -9.15 -5.55
CA LEU A 288 -10.67 -8.02 -6.26
C LEU A 288 -11.57 -6.78 -6.17
N GLN A 289 -12.87 -6.93 -6.44
CA GLN A 289 -13.84 -5.86 -6.30
C GLN A 289 -13.82 -5.29 -4.87
N LYS A 290 -13.84 -6.13 -3.83
CA LYS A 290 -13.84 -5.65 -2.44
C LYS A 290 -12.54 -4.97 -2.06
N ILE A 291 -11.39 -5.50 -2.47
CA ILE A 291 -10.07 -4.88 -2.21
C ILE A 291 -10.02 -3.47 -2.83
N VAL A 292 -10.36 -3.36 -4.13
CA VAL A 292 -10.29 -2.08 -4.86
C VAL A 292 -11.34 -1.10 -4.31
N VAL A 293 -12.60 -1.49 -4.18
CA VAL A 293 -13.66 -0.57 -3.74
C VAL A 293 -13.47 -0.13 -2.28
N SER A 294 -13.09 -1.03 -1.38
CA SER A 294 -12.89 -0.71 0.04
C SER A 294 -11.69 0.23 0.23
N SER A 295 -10.57 -0.06 -0.43
CA SER A 295 -9.33 0.72 -0.30
C SER A 295 -9.43 2.18 -0.79
N LEU A 296 -10.37 2.45 -1.71
CA LEU A 296 -10.67 3.76 -2.27
C LEU A 296 -11.80 4.49 -1.55
N SER A 297 -12.74 3.75 -0.96
CA SER A 297 -13.88 4.34 -0.25
C SER A 297 -13.43 5.15 0.97
N ALA A 298 -12.42 4.68 1.72
CA ALA A 298 -11.92 5.36 2.92
C ALA A 298 -11.52 6.83 2.69
N ASP A 299 -10.97 7.16 1.51
CA ASP A 299 -10.52 8.52 1.16
C ASP A 299 -11.65 9.41 0.60
N HIS A 300 -12.65 8.78 -0.04
CA HIS A 300 -13.75 9.46 -0.73
C HIS A 300 -15.01 9.63 0.13
N THR A 301 -15.25 8.75 1.11
CA THR A 301 -16.31 8.91 2.11
C THR A 301 -15.79 9.68 3.32
N ARG A 302 -15.53 10.97 3.15
CA ARG A 302 -15.42 11.89 4.30
C ARG A 302 -16.81 12.03 4.92
N GLY A 303 -17.12 11.21 5.90
CA GLY A 303 -18.35 11.37 6.69
C GLY A 303 -18.97 10.06 7.10
N GLY A 304 -18.56 9.57 8.26
CA GLY A 304 -19.20 8.43 8.89
C GLY A 304 -18.33 7.88 10.01
N LEU A 305 -18.24 8.61 11.12
CA LEU A 305 -18.06 7.98 12.43
C LEU A 305 -19.23 7.01 12.58
N GLN A 306 -19.06 5.77 12.13
CA GLN A 306 -20.07 4.74 12.35
C GLN A 306 -20.19 4.59 13.86
N SER A 307 -21.35 5.00 14.34
CA SER A 307 -21.76 5.00 15.74
C SER A 307 -21.35 3.70 16.42
N ASP A 308 -20.71 3.88 17.57
CA ASP A 308 -20.09 2.90 18.46
C ASP A 308 -21.11 1.94 19.13
N LYS A 309 -22.12 1.47 18.39
CA LYS A 309 -22.99 0.36 18.81
C LYS A 309 -22.24 -0.95 18.59
N SER A 310 -21.19 -1.12 19.39
CA SER A 310 -20.24 -2.20 19.22
C SER A 310 -20.82 -3.53 19.73
N ARG A 311 -21.16 -4.42 18.80
CA ARG A 311 -21.74 -5.74 19.11
C ARG A 311 -20.66 -6.72 19.58
N SER A 312 -21.05 -7.67 20.43
CA SER A 312 -20.19 -8.80 20.79
C SER A 312 -20.30 -9.91 19.72
N ILE A 313 -19.28 -10.78 19.64
CA ILE A 313 -19.31 -11.95 18.74
C ILE A 313 -20.54 -12.82 19.03
N GLY A 314 -20.90 -12.98 20.31
CA GLY A 314 -22.08 -13.74 20.74
C GLY A 314 -23.42 -13.23 20.19
N GLN A 315 -23.51 -11.94 19.81
CA GLN A 315 -24.72 -11.36 19.22
C GLN A 315 -24.81 -11.58 17.70
N LEU A 316 -23.73 -12.05 17.07
CA LEU A 316 -23.59 -12.23 15.62
C LEU A 316 -23.06 -13.63 15.28
N LEU A 317 -23.40 -14.63 16.11
CA LEU A 317 -23.00 -16.03 15.89
C LEU A 317 -23.47 -16.58 14.54
N PRO A 318 -24.71 -16.30 14.06
CA PRO A 318 -25.13 -16.74 12.73
C PRO A 318 -24.22 -16.17 11.62
N GLU A 319 -23.85 -14.90 11.72
CA GLU A 319 -22.96 -14.25 10.75
C GLU A 319 -21.53 -14.80 10.82
N CYS A 320 -21.01 -15.08 12.02
CA CYS A 320 -19.73 -15.76 12.19
C CYS A 320 -19.76 -17.18 11.59
N ALA A 321 -20.85 -17.92 11.76
CA ALA A 321 -21.03 -19.25 11.20
C ALA A 321 -21.02 -19.22 9.65
N ILE A 322 -21.67 -18.23 9.03
CA ILE A 322 -21.63 -18.04 7.57
C ILE A 322 -20.20 -17.78 7.09
N LEU A 323 -19.51 -16.81 7.70
CA LEU A 323 -18.14 -16.45 7.31
C LEU A 323 -17.17 -17.64 7.45
N LEU A 324 -17.24 -18.36 8.57
CA LEU A 324 -16.37 -19.52 8.81
C LEU A 324 -16.73 -20.70 7.90
N SER A 325 -18.01 -20.89 7.56
CA SER A 325 -18.43 -21.95 6.63
C SER A 325 -17.91 -21.68 5.22
N VAL A 326 -18.01 -20.43 4.75
CA VAL A 326 -17.53 -20.04 3.41
C VAL A 326 -16.01 -20.14 3.33
N THR A 327 -15.28 -19.64 4.34
CA THR A 327 -13.82 -19.74 4.38
C THR A 327 -13.32 -21.19 4.48
N ALA A 328 -13.93 -22.02 5.32
CA ALA A 328 -13.57 -23.44 5.42
C ALA A 328 -13.82 -24.20 4.11
N ARG A 329 -14.95 -23.94 3.44
CA ARG A 329 -15.31 -24.56 2.16
C ARG A 329 -14.44 -24.07 1.00
N ALA A 330 -13.95 -22.83 1.06
CA ALA A 330 -13.02 -22.30 0.07
C ALA A 330 -11.61 -22.90 0.22
N ALA A 331 -11.19 -23.22 1.45
CA ALA A 331 -9.87 -23.76 1.74
C ALA A 331 -9.77 -25.29 1.64
N GLN A 332 -10.85 -26.01 1.96
CA GLN A 332 -10.80 -27.47 2.12
C GLN A 332 -11.53 -28.20 0.99
N GLN A 333 -10.91 -29.28 0.51
CA GLN A 333 -11.57 -30.23 -0.39
C GLN A 333 -12.13 -31.39 0.43
N GLY A 334 -13.45 -31.53 0.46
CA GLY A 334 -14.15 -32.61 1.18
C GLY A 334 -14.89 -32.13 2.44
N GLU A 335 -16.03 -32.76 2.73
CA GLU A 335 -16.89 -32.35 3.86
C GLU A 335 -16.24 -32.66 5.22
N VAL A 336 -15.42 -33.70 5.32
CA VAL A 336 -14.77 -34.10 6.59
C VAL A 336 -13.67 -33.10 6.97
N GLU A 337 -12.84 -32.72 6.01
CA GLU A 337 -11.78 -31.73 6.13
C GLU A 337 -12.36 -30.34 6.43
N THR A 338 -13.41 -29.95 5.71
CA THR A 338 -14.17 -28.72 5.96
C THR A 338 -14.69 -28.66 7.39
N GLY A 339 -15.28 -29.76 7.89
CA GLY A 339 -15.77 -29.87 9.27
C GLY A 339 -14.67 -29.67 10.31
N LYS A 340 -13.48 -30.25 10.09
CA LYS A 340 -12.32 -30.10 10.99
C LYS A 340 -11.82 -28.66 11.00
N ALA A 341 -11.65 -28.04 9.82
CA ALA A 341 -11.21 -26.65 9.70
C ALA A 341 -12.20 -25.69 10.37
N PHE A 342 -13.50 -25.87 10.11
CA PHE A 342 -14.56 -25.10 10.75
C PHE A 342 -14.53 -25.24 12.27
N GLN A 343 -14.38 -26.46 12.79
CA GLN A 343 -14.34 -26.69 14.23
C GLN A 343 -13.10 -26.04 14.87
N ALA A 344 -11.94 -26.09 14.21
CA ALA A 344 -10.73 -25.43 14.68
C ALA A 344 -10.93 -23.90 14.78
N ALA A 345 -11.56 -23.29 13.78
CA ALA A 345 -11.89 -21.87 13.81
C ALA A 345 -12.98 -21.51 14.84
N ALA A 346 -13.98 -22.38 15.04
CA ALA A 346 -15.00 -22.20 16.07
C ALA A 346 -14.39 -22.22 17.49
N ASN A 347 -13.40 -23.10 17.71
CA ASN A 347 -12.65 -23.15 18.96
C ASN A 347 -11.82 -21.87 19.16
N GLU A 348 -11.21 -21.33 18.11
CA GLU A 348 -10.46 -20.07 18.16
C GLU A 348 -11.36 -18.88 18.55
N LEU A 349 -12.63 -18.88 18.13
CA LEU A 349 -13.60 -17.86 18.56
C LEU A 349 -14.01 -17.98 20.04
N GLU A 350 -13.74 -19.11 20.68
CA GLU A 350 -14.24 -19.49 22.02
C GLU A 350 -15.76 -19.40 22.12
N THR A 351 -16.46 -19.62 21.00
CA THR A 351 -17.93 -19.59 20.93
C THR A 351 -18.41 -20.99 20.52
N GLY A 352 -18.81 -21.79 21.50
CA GLY A 352 -19.05 -23.24 21.34
C GLY A 352 -20.31 -23.66 20.57
N ASP A 353 -21.13 -22.73 20.07
CA ASP A 353 -22.46 -23.03 19.51
C ASP A 353 -22.64 -22.58 18.04
N ILE A 354 -21.57 -22.57 17.25
CA ILE A 354 -21.70 -22.34 15.80
C ILE A 354 -21.64 -23.66 15.03
N ARG A 355 -22.47 -23.78 14.00
CA ARG A 355 -22.57 -24.98 13.15
C ARG A 355 -22.08 -24.68 11.75
N LEU A 356 -21.37 -25.64 11.17
CA LEU A 356 -21.00 -25.61 9.76
C LEU A 356 -22.28 -25.63 8.93
N LEU A 357 -22.45 -24.64 8.06
CA LEU A 357 -23.59 -24.54 7.16
C LEU A 357 -23.40 -25.43 5.93
N ALA A 358 -24.52 -25.84 5.32
CA ALA A 358 -24.49 -26.59 4.07
C ALA A 358 -24.00 -25.70 2.91
N SER A 359 -23.53 -26.32 1.82
CA SER A 359 -22.98 -25.61 0.66
C SER A 359 -23.93 -24.59 0.03
N HIS A 360 -25.24 -24.86 0.04
CA HIS A 360 -26.26 -23.94 -0.49
C HIS A 360 -26.54 -22.73 0.41
N GLU A 361 -26.15 -22.79 1.68
CA GLU A 361 -26.30 -21.70 2.65
C GLU A 361 -25.01 -20.87 2.78
N ALA A 362 -23.85 -21.51 2.55
CA ALA A 362 -22.54 -20.90 2.57
C ALA A 362 -22.18 -20.29 1.20
N THR A 363 -22.94 -19.29 0.76
CA THR A 363 -22.71 -18.58 -0.51
C THR A 363 -21.91 -17.29 -0.32
N ILE A 364 -21.27 -16.81 -1.39
CA ILE A 364 -20.56 -15.51 -1.40
C ILE A 364 -21.54 -14.37 -1.06
N GLU A 365 -22.76 -14.42 -1.57
CA GLU A 365 -23.82 -13.44 -1.26
C GLU A 365 -24.17 -13.44 0.24
N ALA A 366 -24.36 -14.62 0.84
CA ALA A 366 -24.60 -14.75 2.27
C ALA A 366 -23.42 -14.20 3.09
N MET A 367 -22.19 -14.49 2.66
CA MET A 367 -20.98 -13.96 3.28
C MET A 367 -20.91 -12.44 3.22
N GLU A 368 -21.25 -11.83 2.09
CA GLU A 368 -21.26 -10.38 1.94
C GLU A 368 -22.25 -9.71 2.90
N ILE A 369 -23.47 -10.26 3.01
CA ILE A 369 -24.49 -9.77 3.94
C ILE A 369 -24.01 -9.95 5.40
N ALA A 370 -23.39 -11.08 5.71
CA ALA A 370 -22.83 -11.35 7.03
C ALA A 370 -21.71 -10.35 7.37
N LEU A 371 -20.75 -10.14 6.47
CA LEU A 371 -19.64 -9.21 6.65
C LEU A 371 -20.12 -7.78 6.93
N GLY A 372 -21.15 -7.31 6.23
CA GLY A 372 -21.75 -5.99 6.47
C GLY A 372 -22.24 -5.79 7.91
N LYS A 373 -22.68 -6.85 8.59
CA LYS A 373 -23.06 -6.83 10.01
C LYS A 373 -21.84 -7.00 10.92
N LEU A 374 -20.89 -7.86 10.54
CA LEU A 374 -19.66 -8.14 11.31
C LEU A 374 -18.75 -6.92 11.43
N VAL A 375 -18.84 -5.93 10.52
CA VAL A 375 -18.13 -4.63 10.67
C VAL A 375 -18.49 -3.92 11.98
N GLN A 376 -19.67 -4.17 12.54
CA GLN A 376 -20.17 -3.54 13.79
C GLN A 376 -19.61 -4.18 15.07
N ILE A 377 -18.77 -5.22 14.95
CA ILE A 377 -18.15 -5.90 16.09
C ILE A 377 -17.05 -5.02 16.71
N ARG A 378 -16.77 -5.20 18.02
CA ARG A 378 -15.63 -4.56 18.72
C ARG A 378 -14.29 -4.82 18.04
N SER A 379 -13.40 -3.82 18.01
CA SER A 379 -12.07 -3.93 17.36
C SER A 379 -11.28 -5.18 17.77
N LEU A 380 -11.19 -5.47 19.08
CA LEU A 380 -10.52 -6.68 19.60
C LEU A 380 -11.13 -7.98 19.09
N HIS A 381 -12.46 -8.02 18.92
CA HIS A 381 -13.16 -9.19 18.42
C HIS A 381 -13.01 -9.37 16.90
N LYS A 382 -12.73 -8.30 16.15
CA LYS A 382 -12.43 -8.39 14.71
C LYS A 382 -11.11 -9.11 14.45
N GLN A 383 -10.10 -8.86 15.29
CA GLN A 383 -8.81 -9.58 15.23
C GLN A 383 -9.01 -11.07 15.50
N LYS A 384 -9.78 -11.41 16.54
CA LYS A 384 -10.12 -12.81 16.87
C LYS A 384 -10.86 -13.51 15.72
N LEU A 385 -11.81 -12.82 15.08
CA LEU A 385 -12.55 -13.34 13.93
C LEU A 385 -11.64 -13.56 12.71
N LEU A 386 -10.75 -12.61 12.44
CA LEU A 386 -9.78 -12.71 11.35
C LEU A 386 -8.80 -13.88 11.59
N ARG A 387 -8.35 -14.08 12.84
CA ARG A 387 -7.53 -15.23 13.23
C ARG A 387 -8.27 -16.55 13.06
N ALA A 388 -9.55 -16.62 13.43
CA ALA A 388 -10.36 -17.80 13.18
C ALA A 388 -10.47 -18.12 11.68
N CYS A 389 -10.61 -17.11 10.82
CA CYS A 389 -10.58 -17.31 9.37
C CYS A 389 -9.21 -17.84 8.89
N ALA A 390 -8.11 -17.31 9.45
CA ALA A 390 -6.76 -17.78 9.14
C ALA A 390 -6.55 -19.25 9.57
N VAL A 391 -7.13 -19.67 10.70
CA VAL A 391 -7.14 -21.07 11.15
C VAL A 391 -7.90 -21.97 10.18
N CYS A 392 -9.06 -21.54 9.66
CA CYS A 392 -9.79 -22.28 8.61
C CYS A 392 -8.92 -22.52 7.38
N VAL A 393 -8.29 -21.45 6.90
CA VAL A 393 -7.47 -21.46 5.69
C VAL A 393 -6.23 -22.34 5.84
N SER A 394 -5.61 -22.32 7.01
CA SER A 394 -4.36 -23.03 7.29
C SER A 394 -4.55 -24.47 7.81
N ALA A 395 -5.78 -24.98 7.84
CA ALA A 395 -6.10 -26.26 8.51
C ALA A 395 -5.48 -27.50 7.84
N ASP A 396 -5.18 -27.45 6.55
CA ASP A 396 -4.52 -28.54 5.79
C ASP A 396 -3.00 -28.43 5.76
N GLY A 397 -2.43 -27.43 6.46
CA GLY A 397 -0.99 -27.18 6.46
C GLY A 397 -0.47 -26.59 5.15
N ARG A 398 -1.36 -26.05 4.31
CA ARG A 398 -1.02 -25.33 3.08
C ARG A 398 -1.86 -24.06 3.02
N VAL A 399 -1.38 -23.05 2.31
CA VAL A 399 -2.17 -21.84 2.07
C VAL A 399 -2.05 -21.51 0.59
N ALA A 400 -3.16 -21.61 -0.13
CA ALA A 400 -3.24 -21.25 -1.54
C ALA A 400 -3.36 -19.72 -1.70
N ALA A 401 -2.94 -19.21 -2.87
CA ALA A 401 -3.02 -17.77 -3.16
C ALA A 401 -4.45 -17.23 -3.09
N ALA A 402 -5.44 -17.99 -3.56
CA ALA A 402 -6.85 -17.61 -3.50
C ALA A 402 -7.37 -17.49 -2.05
N GLU A 403 -6.81 -18.26 -1.12
CA GLU A 403 -7.19 -18.20 0.30
C GLU A 403 -6.59 -16.97 0.99
N LEU A 404 -5.34 -16.60 0.63
CA LEU A 404 -4.73 -15.35 1.08
C LEU A 404 -5.50 -14.12 0.58
N GLU A 405 -5.91 -14.15 -0.69
CA GLU A 405 -6.75 -13.12 -1.28
C GLU A 405 -8.06 -12.96 -0.50
N LEU A 406 -8.76 -14.07 -0.22
CA LEU A 406 -9.99 -14.06 0.58
C LEU A 406 -9.77 -13.48 1.99
N LEU A 407 -8.74 -13.94 2.70
CA LEU A 407 -8.41 -13.40 4.03
C LEU A 407 -8.14 -11.90 3.98
N ARG A 408 -7.47 -11.42 2.93
CA ARG A 408 -7.16 -10.01 2.77
C ARG A 408 -8.39 -9.16 2.51
N ALA A 409 -9.31 -9.63 1.66
CA ALA A 409 -10.62 -9.00 1.46
C ALA A 409 -11.42 -8.95 2.77
N ILE A 410 -11.47 -10.05 3.53
CA ILE A 410 -12.15 -10.09 4.84
C ILE A 410 -11.55 -9.04 5.78
N SER A 411 -10.23 -8.93 5.86
CA SER A 411 -9.59 -7.95 6.74
C SER A 411 -9.91 -6.50 6.37
N LEU A 412 -9.89 -6.19 5.06
CA LEU A 412 -10.20 -4.86 4.56
C LEU A 412 -11.66 -4.49 4.84
N LEU A 413 -12.58 -5.44 4.70
CA LEU A 413 -13.99 -5.21 5.01
C LEU A 413 -14.23 -5.05 6.51
N LEU A 414 -13.54 -5.83 7.34
CA LEU A 414 -13.61 -5.68 8.79
C LEU A 414 -12.93 -4.39 9.28
N ASN A 415 -12.12 -3.72 8.46
CA ASN A 415 -11.19 -2.65 8.86
C ASN A 415 -10.21 -3.14 9.95
N CYS A 416 -9.71 -4.37 9.78
CA CYS A 416 -8.74 -5.00 10.66
C CYS A 416 -7.48 -5.28 9.84
N PRO A 417 -6.31 -4.71 10.18
CA PRO A 417 -5.10 -4.91 9.38
C PRO A 417 -4.67 -6.38 9.40
N MET A 418 -4.33 -6.90 8.22
CA MET A 418 -3.58 -8.16 8.06
C MET A 418 -2.09 -7.90 8.20
N PRO A 419 -1.33 -8.90 8.68
CA PRO A 419 0.12 -8.83 8.57
C PRO A 419 0.52 -8.97 7.09
N PRO A 420 1.67 -8.40 6.68
CA PRO A 420 2.15 -8.55 5.31
C PRO A 420 2.43 -10.03 5.04
N THR A 421 1.61 -10.67 4.21
CA THR A 421 1.80 -12.05 3.78
C THR A 421 2.76 -12.04 2.60
N GLY A 422 4.06 -11.92 2.90
CA GLY A 422 5.16 -12.00 1.95
C GLY A 422 5.91 -13.28 2.21
#